data_AF-A0A0G3CD80-F1
#
_entry.id   AF-A0A0G3CD80-F1
#
_cell.length_a   1.000
_cell.length_b   1.000
_cell.length_c   1.000
_cell.angle_alpha   90.00
_cell.angle_beta   90.00
_cell.angle_gamma   90.00
#
_symmetry.space_group_name_H-M   'P 1'
#
loop_
_entity.id
_entity.type
_entity.pdbx_description
1 polymer ?
#
loop_
_entity_poly.entity_id
_entity_poly.type
_entity_poly.pdbx_seq_one_letter_code
_entity_poly.pdbx_strand_id
1 'polypeptide(L)'
;MNPGHLPKDLESIMKEDFSMPRNPTIARIFRAIKLSENAGSGFDKMFTGWKVHYGVEPIVSGGIDFYKIEFPLSQEETTKKTTKKTTQMIIE
;
A
#
# COMPACT_ATOMS: atom_id res chain seq x y z
N MET A 1 5.07 -2.13 10.17
CA MET A 1 5.74 -2.76 9.00
C MET A 1 5.16 -4.15 8.86
N ASN A 2 4.72 -4.56 7.66
CA ASN A 2 4.18 -5.90 7.43
C ASN A 2 5.31 -6.83 6.94
N PRO A 3 5.55 -7.99 7.58
CA PRO A 3 6.50 -8.99 7.10
C PRO A 3 6.17 -9.53 5.70
N GLY A 4 7.21 -9.82 4.93
CA GLY A 4 7.21 -10.25 3.53
C GLY A 4 6.95 -9.11 2.53
N HIS A 5 7.55 -9.16 1.35
CA HIS A 5 7.37 -8.16 0.27
C HIS A 5 5.96 -8.15 -0.35
N LEU A 6 5.59 -7.08 -1.06
CA LEU A 6 4.41 -7.11 -1.92
C LEU A 6 4.55 -8.21 -2.99
N PRO A 7 3.45 -8.89 -3.37
CA PRO A 7 3.48 -9.99 -4.34
C PRO A 7 3.83 -9.56 -5.77
N LYS A 8 3.65 -8.27 -6.08
CA LYS A 8 3.99 -7.59 -7.34
C LYS A 8 4.35 -6.14 -7.03
N ASP A 9 4.88 -5.42 -8.02
CA ASP A 9 5.07 -3.98 -7.93
C ASP A 9 3.73 -3.24 -7.79
N LEU A 10 3.77 -2.05 -7.19
CA LEU A 10 2.56 -1.28 -6.89
C LEU A 10 1.79 -0.90 -8.17
N GLU A 11 2.49 -0.57 -9.26
CA GLU A 11 1.86 -0.15 -10.50
C GLU A 11 1.06 -1.29 -11.13
N SER A 12 1.62 -2.50 -11.16
CA SER A 12 0.92 -3.72 -11.61
C SER A 12 -0.27 -4.05 -10.71
N ILE A 13 -0.13 -3.92 -9.37
CA ILE A 13 -1.24 -4.13 -8.43
C ILE A 13 -2.39 -3.14 -8.63
N MET A 14 -2.09 -1.89 -9.00
CA MET A 14 -3.11 -0.85 -9.22
C MET A 14 -3.76 -0.95 -10.61
N LYS A 15 -3.03 -1.43 -11.62
CA LYS A 15 -3.50 -1.48 -13.01
C LYS A 15 -4.26 -2.76 -13.34
N GLU A 16 -3.79 -3.87 -12.80
CA GLU A 16 -4.49 -5.15 -12.89
C GLU A 16 -5.42 -5.21 -11.68
N ASP A 17 -6.68 -5.67 -11.82
CA ASP A 17 -7.56 -6.03 -10.69
C ASP A 17 -6.98 -7.24 -9.93
N PHE A 18 -5.76 -7.10 -9.45
CA PHE A 18 -4.90 -8.17 -9.01
C PHE A 18 -5.30 -8.58 -7.61
N SER A 19 -5.72 -9.84 -7.47
CA SER A 19 -5.99 -10.42 -6.16
C SER A 19 -5.33 -11.77 -6.04
N MET A 20 -4.14 -11.74 -5.43
CA MET A 20 -3.46 -12.94 -4.98
C MET A 20 -3.22 -12.82 -3.48
N PRO A 21 -4.22 -13.13 -2.64
CA PRO A 21 -4.01 -13.13 -1.20
C PRO A 21 -2.99 -14.22 -0.85
N ARG A 22 -1.99 -13.89 -0.03
CA ARG A 22 -1.01 -14.87 0.44
C ARG A 22 -1.66 -16.04 1.19
N ASN A 23 -2.79 -15.76 1.85
CA ASN A 23 -3.61 -16.78 2.51
C ASN A 23 -5.07 -16.67 2.01
N PRO A 24 -5.49 -17.52 1.05
CA PRO A 24 -6.85 -17.52 0.52
C PRO A 24 -7.93 -17.82 1.57
N THR A 25 -7.63 -18.66 2.56
CA THR A 25 -8.57 -19.00 3.64
C THR A 25 -8.89 -17.79 4.49
N ILE A 26 -7.87 -17.03 4.90
CA ILE A 26 -8.05 -15.78 5.64
C ILE A 26 -8.85 -14.78 4.80
N ALA A 27 -8.46 -14.56 3.54
CA ALA A 27 -9.19 -13.66 2.64
C ALA A 27 -10.68 -14.03 2.52
N ARG A 28 -10.99 -15.34 2.44
CA ARG A 28 -12.38 -15.83 2.40
C ARG A 28 -13.15 -15.53 3.69
N ILE A 29 -12.52 -15.68 4.86
CA ILE A 29 -13.15 -15.34 6.15
C ILE A 29 -13.52 -13.86 6.18
N PHE A 30 -12.58 -12.96 5.84
CA PHE A 30 -12.83 -11.51 5.83
C PHE A 30 -13.92 -11.11 4.83
N ARG A 31 -13.99 -11.76 3.67
CA ARG A 31 -15.08 -11.57 2.70
C ARG A 31 -16.43 -12.06 3.24
N ALA A 32 -16.46 -13.23 3.89
CA ALA A 32 -17.70 -13.80 4.44
C ALA A 32 -18.33 -12.90 5.51
N ILE A 33 -17.51 -12.21 6.31
CA ILE A 33 -17.97 -11.25 7.32
C ILE A 33 -18.06 -9.80 6.82
N LYS A 34 -17.94 -9.57 5.50
CA LYS A 34 -18.05 -8.26 4.83
C LYS A 34 -17.05 -7.20 5.33
N LEU A 35 -15.87 -7.63 5.80
CA LEU A 35 -14.75 -6.74 6.17
C LEU A 35 -13.72 -6.58 5.05
N SER A 36 -13.85 -7.33 3.97
CA SER A 36 -13.02 -7.20 2.77
C SER A 36 -13.91 -7.33 1.55
N GLU A 37 -13.59 -6.53 0.53
CA GLU A 37 -14.28 -6.57 -0.75
C GLU A 37 -13.86 -7.80 -1.58
N ASN A 38 -14.56 -7.97 -2.69
CA ASN A 38 -14.10 -8.89 -3.72
C ASN A 38 -12.76 -8.41 -4.31
N ALA A 39 -12.01 -9.38 -4.82
CA ALA A 39 -10.67 -9.23 -5.39
C ALA A 39 -10.46 -7.95 -6.23
N GLY A 40 -9.35 -7.23 -5.97
CA GLY A 40 -8.80 -6.19 -6.87
C GLY A 40 -8.97 -4.74 -6.41
N SER A 41 -10.14 -4.37 -5.88
CA SER A 41 -10.49 -2.94 -5.67
C SER A 41 -9.90 -2.28 -4.41
N GLY A 42 -9.32 -3.05 -3.49
CA GLY A 42 -8.93 -2.54 -2.17
C GLY A 42 -7.84 -1.46 -2.22
N PHE A 43 -6.83 -1.64 -3.07
CA PHE A 43 -5.74 -0.67 -3.22
C PHE A 43 -6.22 0.63 -3.86
N ASP A 44 -6.99 0.55 -4.95
CA ASP A 44 -7.54 1.73 -5.62
C ASP A 44 -8.38 2.59 -4.65
N LYS A 45 -9.32 1.97 -3.93
CA LYS A 45 -10.17 2.69 -2.96
C LYS A 45 -9.38 3.30 -1.83
N MET A 46 -8.35 2.60 -1.34
CA MET A 46 -7.47 3.11 -0.30
C MET A 46 -6.71 4.35 -0.76
N PHE A 47 -6.13 4.34 -1.96
CA PHE A 47 -5.38 5.46 -2.50
C PHE A 47 -6.29 6.65 -2.86
N THR A 48 -7.34 6.38 -3.63
CA THR A 48 -8.30 7.39 -4.09
C THR A 48 -9.04 8.00 -2.91
N GLY A 49 -9.51 7.19 -1.96
CA GLY A 49 -10.20 7.66 -0.76
C GLY A 49 -9.32 8.55 0.11
N TRP A 50 -8.06 8.17 0.32
CA TRP A 50 -7.13 8.97 1.12
C TRP A 50 -6.80 10.31 0.44
N LYS A 51 -6.54 10.28 -0.88
CA LYS A 51 -6.29 11.48 -1.67
C LYS A 51 -7.47 12.45 -1.67
N VAL A 52 -8.69 11.95 -1.80
CA VAL A 52 -9.90 12.79 -1.77
C VAL A 52 -10.06 13.47 -0.40
N HIS A 53 -9.74 12.77 0.69
CA HIS A 53 -9.94 13.30 2.04
C HIS A 53 -8.80 14.24 2.51
N TYR A 54 -7.55 13.88 2.26
CA TYR A 54 -6.37 14.58 2.79
C TYR A 54 -5.55 15.33 1.73
N GLY A 55 -5.88 15.22 0.44
CA GLY A 55 -5.13 15.84 -0.65
C GLY A 55 -3.75 15.22 -0.90
N VAL A 56 -3.45 14.09 -0.26
CA VAL A 56 -2.18 13.35 -0.36
C VAL A 56 -2.45 11.86 -0.53
N GLU A 57 -1.55 11.16 -1.22
CA GLU A 57 -1.65 9.71 -1.43
C GLU A 57 -0.89 8.92 -0.36
N PRO A 58 -1.32 7.68 -0.06
CA PRO A 58 -0.54 6.77 0.76
C PRO A 58 0.83 6.49 0.13
N ILE A 59 1.87 6.39 0.96
CA ILE A 59 3.23 6.08 0.53
C ILE A 59 3.51 4.62 0.78
N VAL A 60 3.79 3.88 -0.29
CA VAL A 60 4.21 2.48 -0.19
C VAL A 60 5.72 2.39 -0.31
N SER A 61 6.33 1.70 0.64
CA SER A 61 7.76 1.37 0.66
C SER A 61 7.92 -0.09 1.04
N GLY A 62 9.03 -0.71 0.66
CA GLY A 62 9.28 -2.10 0.99
C GLY A 62 10.72 -2.50 0.68
N GLY A 63 11.09 -3.66 1.23
CA GLY A 63 12.34 -4.36 0.97
C GLY A 63 12.04 -5.81 0.63
N ILE A 64 13.06 -6.66 0.69
CA ILE A 64 12.95 -8.09 0.35
C ILE A 64 12.00 -8.83 1.31
N ASP A 65 12.05 -8.47 2.59
CA ASP A 65 11.40 -9.17 3.69
C ASP A 65 10.26 -8.35 4.34
N PHE A 66 9.90 -7.19 3.78
CA PHE A 66 8.81 -6.37 4.31
C PHE A 66 8.18 -5.42 3.29
N TYR A 67 6.99 -4.95 3.64
CA TYR A 67 6.44 -3.71 3.09
C TYR A 67 5.81 -2.84 4.17
N LYS A 68 5.63 -1.56 3.86
CA LYS A 68 5.06 -0.53 4.70
C LYS A 68 4.19 0.39 3.86
N ILE A 69 2.99 0.67 4.35
CA ILE A 69 2.11 1.69 3.79
C ILE A 69 1.97 2.79 4.85
N GLU A 70 2.21 4.02 4.46
CA GLU A 70 2.10 5.19 5.33
C GLU A 70 1.01 6.11 4.81
N PHE A 71 0.18 6.61 5.73
CA PHE A 71 -0.96 7.45 5.43
C PHE A 71 -0.70 8.86 5.98
N PRO A 72 -0.07 9.75 5.20
CA PRO A 72 0.21 11.11 5.64
C PRO A 72 -1.08 11.92 5.80
N LEU A 73 -1.10 12.83 6.76
CA LEU A 73 -2.26 13.71 7.01
C LEU A 73 -2.13 15.08 6.34
N SER A 74 -0.93 15.43 5.87
CA SER A 74 -0.66 16.68 5.16
C SER A 74 0.52 16.57 4.20
N GLN A 75 0.64 17.54 3.28
CA GLN A 75 1.74 17.62 2.32
C GLN A 75 3.12 17.86 2.97
N GLU A 76 3.16 18.48 4.15
CA GLU A 76 4.42 18.69 4.88
C GLU A 76 5.02 17.37 5.40
N GLU A 77 4.19 16.36 5.65
CA GLU A 77 4.65 15.03 6.06
C GLU A 77 5.24 14.23 4.89
N THR A 78 4.74 14.46 3.67
CA THR A 78 5.31 13.86 2.45
C THR A 78 6.71 14.40 2.15
N THR A 79 6.92 15.71 2.20
CA THR A 79 8.22 16.34 1.85
C THR A 79 9.34 15.94 2.81
N LYS A 80 9.06 15.84 4.12
CA LYS A 80 10.04 15.37 5.12
C LYS A 80 10.47 13.92 4.90
N LYS A 81 9.61 13.07 4.31
CA LYS A 81 9.90 11.64 4.09
C LYS A 81 10.61 11.38 2.76
N THR A 82 10.25 12.07 1.69
CA THR A 82 10.93 11.94 0.39
C THR A 82 12.41 12.30 0.50
N THR A 83 12.74 13.35 1.27
CA THR A 83 14.14 13.74 1.52
C THR A 83 14.95 12.67 2.24
N LYS A 84 14.35 11.93 3.19
CA LYS A 84 15.02 10.81 3.87
C LYS A 84 15.27 9.62 2.92
N LYS A 85 14.31 9.29 2.06
CA LYS A 85 14.44 8.21 1.06
C LYS A 85 15.56 8.48 0.06
N THR A 86 15.73 9.72 -0.40
CA THR A 86 16.83 10.11 -1.31
C THR A 86 18.20 10.03 -0.64
N THR A 87 18.33 10.43 0.62
CA THR A 87 19.60 10.31 1.36
C THR A 87 20.00 8.85 1.61
N GLN A 88 19.04 7.95 1.86
CA GLN A 88 19.34 6.52 2.05
C GLN A 88 19.86 5.84 0.77
N MET A 89 19.31 6.17 -0.41
CA MET A 89 19.75 5.59 -1.70
C MET A 89 21.11 6.12 -2.20
N ILE A 90 21.62 7.22 -1.63
CA ILE A 90 22.92 7.81 -2.01
C ILE A 90 24.07 7.24 -1.14
N ILE A 91 23.75 6.55 -0.03
CA ILE A 91 24.72 6.05 0.95
C ILE A 91 24.90 4.52 0.86
N GLU A 92 24.13 3.82 0.02
CA GLU A 92 24.39 2.42 -0.42
C GLU A 92 24.98 2.40 -1.84
#